data_AF-A0A1Y1CP83-F1
#
_entry.id   AF-A0A1Y1CP83-F1
#
_cell.length_a   1.000
_cell.length_b   1.000
_cell.length_c   1.000
_cell.angle_alpha   90.00
_cell.angle_beta   90.00
_cell.angle_gamma   90.00
#
_symmetry.space_group_name_H-M   'P 1'
#
loop_
_entity.id
_entity.type
_entity.pdbx_description
1 polymer ?
#
loop_
_entity_poly.entity_id
_entity_poly.type
_entity_poly.pdbx_seq_one_letter_code
_entity_poly.pdbx_strand_id
1 'polypeptide(L)'
;MLLTQCNYRTSSQKRFSKTLDIEIPKNVEILKDEYQDMWQDFAIIYEIKLSEKQMSDLTHSIRSSKYFNPRVFVTDYVQQDMFLDHGDLKAVWAKTDSGYIFQNDFKRDAYSAKIDTVNLTAKFNESHD
;
A
#
# COMPACT_ATOMS: atom_id res chain seq x y z
N MET A 1 25.30 25.71 13.99
CA MET A 1 24.78 24.55 14.73
C MET A 1 23.39 24.27 14.16
N LEU A 2 23.25 23.09 13.54
CA LEU A 2 22.12 22.48 12.81
C LEU A 2 20.86 23.32 12.53
N LEU A 3 20.67 23.66 11.26
CA LEU A 3 19.37 24.00 10.68
C LEU A 3 18.53 22.72 10.65
N THR A 4 17.42 22.70 11.38
CA THR A 4 16.35 21.71 11.27
C THR A 4 15.82 21.73 9.84
N GLN A 5 16.23 20.77 9.01
CA GLN A 5 15.55 20.48 7.75
C GLN A 5 14.12 20.07 8.10
N CYS A 6 13.17 20.99 7.90
CA CYS A 6 11.76 20.66 7.83
C CYS A 6 11.61 19.53 6.81
N ASN A 7 11.25 18.33 7.29
CA ASN A 7 11.01 17.15 6.49
C ASN A 7 9.80 17.44 5.57
N TYR A 8 10.06 18.04 4.40
CA TYR A 8 9.05 18.43 3.40
C TYR A 8 8.42 17.23 2.68
N ARG A 9 8.77 16.01 3.11
CA ARG A 9 8.31 14.76 2.51
C ARG A 9 6.89 14.45 2.96
N THR A 10 6.03 14.13 1.99
CA THR A 10 4.69 13.59 2.27
C THR A 10 4.84 12.32 3.11
N SER A 11 4.15 12.22 4.24
CA SER A 11 4.23 11.03 5.09
C SER A 11 3.83 9.76 4.32
N SER A 12 4.49 8.64 4.63
CA SER A 12 4.22 7.35 3.98
C SER A 12 2.74 6.97 4.04
N GLN A 13 2.10 7.20 5.19
CA GLN A 13 0.64 7.06 5.34
C GLN A 13 -0.14 7.85 4.28
N LYS A 14 0.10 9.15 4.12
CA LYS A 14 -0.65 9.99 3.16
C LYS A 14 -0.35 9.59 1.72
N ARG A 15 0.90 9.25 1.43
CA ARG A 15 1.36 8.80 0.12
C ARG A 15 0.65 7.51 -0.29
N PHE A 16 0.72 6.47 0.53
CA PHE A 16 0.06 5.18 0.23
C PHE A 16 -1.46 5.27 0.25
N SER A 17 -2.08 6.02 1.18
CA SER A 17 -3.54 6.24 1.15
C SER A 17 -4.01 6.80 -0.19
N LYS A 18 -3.29 7.81 -0.72
CA LYS A 18 -3.64 8.43 -1.99
C LYS A 18 -3.41 7.48 -3.17
N THR A 19 -2.23 6.87 -3.26
CA THR A 19 -1.86 6.07 -4.45
C THR A 19 -2.66 4.79 -4.56
N LEU A 20 -2.92 4.11 -3.44
CA LEU A 20 -3.63 2.84 -3.40
C LEU A 20 -5.16 3.00 -3.29
N ASP A 21 -5.64 4.25 -3.29
CA ASP A 21 -7.05 4.61 -3.18
C ASP A 21 -7.72 3.96 -1.96
N ILE A 22 -7.12 4.19 -0.77
CA ILE A 22 -7.59 3.66 0.52
C ILE A 22 -7.34 4.67 1.65
N GLU A 23 -7.98 4.44 2.79
CA GLU A 23 -7.80 5.20 4.02
C GLU A 23 -6.97 4.39 5.03
N ILE A 24 -5.68 4.66 5.10
CA ILE A 24 -4.83 4.10 6.15
C ILE A 24 -5.14 4.80 7.49
N PRO A 25 -5.52 4.06 8.55
CA PRO A 25 -5.86 4.65 9.85
C PRO A 25 -4.75 5.52 10.43
N LYS A 26 -5.14 6.54 11.20
CA LYS A 26 -4.20 7.40 11.97
C LYS A 26 -3.88 6.75 13.31
N ASN A 27 -2.80 7.24 13.95
CA ASN A 27 -2.36 6.80 15.29
C ASN A 27 -2.16 5.28 15.38
N VAL A 28 -1.55 4.71 14.34
CA VAL A 28 -1.18 3.30 14.27
C VAL A 28 0.21 3.09 14.85
N GLU A 29 0.49 1.87 15.28
CA GLU A 29 1.85 1.47 15.65
C GLU A 29 2.65 1.28 14.36
N ILE A 30 3.68 2.11 14.17
CA ILE A 30 4.58 2.01 13.03
C ILE A 30 5.66 0.97 13.37
N LEU A 31 5.65 -0.15 12.64
CA LEU A 31 6.70 -1.16 12.74
C LEU A 31 7.91 -0.78 11.89
N LYS A 32 7.66 -0.14 10.74
CA LYS A 32 8.68 0.27 9.78
C LYS A 32 8.24 1.50 8.99
N ASP A 33 9.11 2.48 8.84
CA ASP A 33 8.93 3.61 7.91
C ASP A 33 10.30 4.02 7.36
N GLU A 34 10.70 3.40 6.26
CA GLU A 34 12.03 3.52 5.67
C GLU A 34 11.99 4.17 4.29
N TYR A 35 13.05 4.92 3.99
CA TYR A 35 13.40 5.38 2.65
C TYR A 35 14.81 4.92 2.34
N GLN A 36 14.93 4.24 1.22
CA GLN A 36 16.19 3.73 0.70
C GLN A 36 16.47 4.49 -0.58
N ASP A 37 17.61 5.19 -0.60
CA ASP A 37 18.06 5.99 -1.73
C ASP A 37 19.19 5.24 -2.44
N MET A 38 19.02 4.97 -3.73
CA MET A 38 19.95 4.28 -4.60
C MET A 38 20.19 5.09 -5.89
N TRP A 39 20.54 6.37 -5.72
CA TRP A 39 20.87 7.30 -6.80
C TRP A 39 19.67 7.69 -7.67
N GLN A 40 19.44 6.98 -8.77
CA GLN A 40 18.27 7.20 -9.62
C GLN A 40 17.07 6.40 -9.10
N ASP A 41 17.35 5.37 -8.31
CA ASP A 41 16.37 4.43 -7.78
C ASP A 41 16.06 4.77 -6.33
N PHE A 42 14.84 4.48 -5.90
CA PHE A 42 14.49 4.59 -4.49
C PHE A 42 13.46 3.54 -4.09
N ALA A 43 13.42 3.21 -2.79
CA ALA A 43 12.36 2.41 -2.21
C ALA A 43 11.79 3.06 -0.94
N ILE A 44 10.48 2.92 -0.75
CA ILE A 44 9.76 3.34 0.45
C ILE A 44 9.07 2.10 1.01
N ILE A 45 9.37 1.78 2.26
CA ILE A 45 8.73 0.67 2.96
C ILE A 45 8.00 1.23 4.18
N TYR A 46 6.69 1.00 4.23
CA TYR A 46 5.85 1.40 5.35
C TYR A 46 5.12 0.17 5.89
N GLU A 47 5.34 -0.16 7.14
CA GLU A 47 4.76 -1.31 7.81
C GLU A 47 4.15 -0.89 9.13
N ILE A 48 2.91 -1.28 9.37
CA ILE A 48 2.13 -0.87 10.53
C ILE A 48 1.43 -2.06 11.16
N LYS A 49 1.22 -1.95 12.47
CA LYS A 49 0.35 -2.82 13.24
C LYS A 49 -0.93 -2.08 13.59
N LEU A 50 -2.04 -2.80 13.48
CA LEU A 50 -3.39 -2.27 13.59
C LEU A 50 -4.11 -2.95 14.76
N SER A 51 -5.00 -2.21 15.41
CA SER A 51 -6.05 -2.83 16.22
C SER A 51 -7.10 -3.50 15.33
N GLU A 52 -7.91 -4.39 15.88
CA GLU A 52 -9.02 -5.02 15.14
C GLU A 52 -9.96 -4.00 14.50
N LYS A 53 -10.28 -2.92 15.23
CA LYS A 53 -11.10 -1.83 14.69
C LYS A 53 -10.43 -1.16 13.49
N GLN A 54 -9.15 -0.79 13.62
CA GLN A 54 -8.41 -0.16 12.53
C GLN A 54 -8.27 -1.09 11.32
N MET A 55 -8.11 -2.39 11.53
CA MET A 55 -8.09 -3.39 10.46
C MET A 55 -9.47 -3.49 9.77
N SER A 56 -10.55 -3.53 10.54
CA SER A 56 -11.91 -3.50 9.99
C SER A 56 -12.14 -2.25 9.13
N ASP A 57 -11.74 -1.07 9.62
CA ASP A 57 -11.85 0.19 8.89
C ASP A 57 -11.02 0.16 7.59
N LEU A 58 -9.78 -0.33 7.64
CA LEU A 58 -8.91 -0.47 6.48
C LEU A 58 -9.48 -1.44 5.43
N THR A 59 -9.97 -2.61 5.84
CA THR A 59 -10.58 -3.59 4.91
C THR A 59 -11.90 -3.08 4.32
N HIS A 60 -12.64 -2.23 5.02
CA HIS A 60 -13.81 -1.55 4.46
C HIS A 60 -13.38 -0.56 3.37
N SER A 61 -12.32 0.22 3.62
CA SER A 61 -11.77 1.15 2.64
C SER A 61 -11.23 0.43 1.40
N ILE A 62 -10.48 -0.67 1.55
CA ILE A 62 -10.01 -1.50 0.43
C ILE A 62 -11.17 -1.96 -0.44
N ARG A 63 -12.25 -2.47 0.16
CA ARG A 63 -13.43 -2.93 -0.59
C ARG A 63 -14.19 -1.81 -1.31
N SER A 64 -13.95 -0.56 -0.93
CA SER A 64 -14.54 0.64 -1.53
C SER A 64 -13.61 1.30 -2.56
N SER A 65 -12.36 0.83 -2.66
CA SER A 65 -11.36 1.33 -3.62
C SER A 65 -11.81 1.11 -5.05
N LYS A 66 -11.52 2.06 -5.94
CA LYS A 66 -11.73 1.93 -7.39
C LYS A 66 -10.95 0.75 -7.97
N TYR A 67 -9.83 0.38 -7.36
CA TYR A 67 -9.00 -0.75 -7.81
C TYR A 67 -9.44 -2.10 -7.23
N PHE A 68 -10.49 -2.17 -6.39
CA PHE A 68 -10.93 -3.45 -5.84
C PHE A 68 -11.67 -4.30 -6.85
N ASN A 69 -11.13 -5.50 -7.09
CA ASN A 69 -11.78 -6.49 -7.92
C ASN A 69 -12.37 -7.61 -7.04
N PRO A 70 -13.70 -7.62 -6.80
CA PRO A 70 -14.33 -8.59 -5.91
C PRO A 70 -14.38 -10.02 -6.46
N ARG A 71 -14.08 -10.20 -7.76
CA ARG A 71 -14.16 -11.50 -8.44
C ARG A 71 -12.84 -12.27 -8.43
N VAL A 72 -11.75 -11.62 -8.03
CA VAL A 72 -10.42 -12.23 -8.04
C VAL A 72 -10.00 -12.61 -6.63
N PHE A 73 -9.42 -13.80 -6.56
CA PHE A 73 -8.83 -14.36 -5.37
C PHE A 73 -7.45 -14.89 -5.75
N VAL A 74 -6.44 -14.54 -4.97
CA VAL A 74 -5.04 -14.89 -5.26
C VAL A 74 -4.36 -15.41 -4.01
N THR A 75 -3.40 -16.33 -4.18
CA THR A 75 -2.58 -16.82 -3.06
C THR A 75 -1.43 -15.85 -2.79
N ASP A 76 -0.63 -15.56 -3.82
CA ASP A 76 0.62 -14.80 -3.66
C ASP A 76 0.87 -13.71 -4.71
N TYR A 77 0.32 -13.86 -5.92
CA TYR A 77 0.61 -12.96 -7.04
C TYR A 77 -0.63 -12.68 -7.88
N VAL A 78 -0.59 -11.54 -8.57
CA VAL A 78 -1.70 -11.04 -9.39
C VAL A 78 -1.37 -11.20 -10.87
N GLN A 79 -2.36 -11.56 -11.68
CA GLN A 79 -2.19 -11.79 -13.12
C GLN A 79 -2.62 -10.58 -13.94
N GLN A 80 -2.10 -10.47 -15.17
CA GLN A 80 -2.29 -9.30 -16.03
C GLN A 80 -3.75 -8.98 -16.36
N ASP A 81 -4.59 -10.00 -16.48
CA ASP A 81 -6.03 -9.89 -16.77
C ASP A 81 -6.87 -9.45 -15.56
N MET A 82 -6.28 -9.44 -14.35
CA MET A 82 -6.96 -9.06 -13.11
C MET A 82 -6.93 -7.54 -12.86
N PHE A 83 -6.01 -6.83 -13.51
CA PHE A 83 -5.82 -5.40 -13.32
C PHE A 83 -7.00 -4.57 -13.85
N LEU A 84 -7.33 -3.53 -13.11
CA LEU A 84 -8.31 -2.51 -13.50
C LEU A 84 -7.57 -1.26 -13.96
N ASP A 85 -7.90 -0.77 -15.14
CA ASP A 85 -7.33 0.46 -15.71
C ASP A 85 -8.22 1.66 -15.39
N HIS A 86 -7.70 2.61 -14.61
CA HIS A 86 -8.36 3.87 -14.29
C HIS A 86 -7.64 5.10 -14.86
N GLY A 87 -6.85 4.91 -15.92
CA GLY A 87 -6.18 5.97 -16.69
C GLY A 87 -4.89 6.47 -16.05
N ASP A 88 -4.94 6.86 -14.78
CA ASP A 88 -3.77 7.31 -14.01
C ASP A 88 -2.91 6.15 -13.51
N LEU A 89 -3.55 5.01 -13.25
CA LEU A 89 -2.89 3.78 -12.81
C LEU A 89 -3.72 2.59 -13.28
N LYS A 90 -3.02 1.55 -13.71
CA LYS A 90 -3.60 0.23 -13.89
C LYS A 90 -3.17 -0.60 -12.68
N ALA A 91 -4.12 -1.01 -11.85
CA ALA A 91 -3.85 -1.67 -10.57
C ALA A 91 -5.01 -2.54 -10.11
N VAL A 92 -4.78 -3.32 -9.05
CA VAL A 92 -5.80 -4.18 -8.46
C VAL A 92 -5.55 -4.41 -6.98
N TRP A 93 -6.63 -4.33 -6.21
CA TRP A 93 -6.79 -4.97 -4.91
C TRP A 93 -7.48 -6.31 -5.11
N ALA A 94 -6.83 -7.38 -4.67
CA ALA A 94 -7.34 -8.75 -4.71
C ALA A 94 -7.42 -9.35 -3.30
N LYS A 95 -8.39 -10.25 -3.09
CA LYS A 95 -8.52 -10.98 -1.83
C LYS A 95 -7.53 -12.15 -1.78
N THR A 96 -7.02 -12.45 -0.59
CA THR A 96 -6.19 -13.62 -0.30
C THR A 96 -6.78 -14.43 0.87
N ASP A 97 -6.17 -15.57 1.21
CA ASP A 97 -6.60 -16.38 2.36
C ASP A 97 -6.51 -15.61 3.68
N SER A 98 -5.50 -14.76 3.84
CA SER A 98 -5.23 -14.03 5.09
C SER A 98 -5.58 -12.55 5.03
N GLY A 99 -6.08 -12.03 3.91
CA GLY A 99 -6.49 -10.63 3.78
C GLY A 99 -6.53 -10.14 2.34
N TYR A 100 -5.65 -9.20 2.00
CA TYR A 100 -5.67 -8.51 0.72
C TYR A 100 -4.26 -8.22 0.18
N ILE A 101 -4.12 -8.19 -1.14
CA ILE A 101 -2.91 -7.74 -1.82
C ILE A 101 -3.26 -6.63 -2.82
N PHE A 102 -2.37 -5.64 -2.91
CA PHE A 102 -2.38 -4.64 -3.96
C PHE A 102 -1.16 -4.79 -4.84
N GLN A 103 -1.34 -4.66 -6.15
CA GLN A 103 -0.26 -4.47 -7.11
C GLN A 103 -0.72 -3.51 -8.21
N ASN A 104 0.21 -2.74 -8.78
CA ASN A 104 0.02 -2.03 -10.04
C ASN A 104 0.73 -2.71 -11.20
N ASP A 105 0.27 -2.42 -12.42
CA ASP A 105 0.95 -2.79 -13.66
C ASP A 105 2.21 -1.94 -13.79
N PHE A 106 3.34 -2.55 -13.42
CA PHE A 106 4.62 -1.89 -13.23
C PHE A 106 5.16 -1.35 -14.57
N LYS A 107 5.51 -0.06 -14.59
CA LYS A 107 6.25 0.58 -15.68
C LYS A 107 7.54 1.23 -15.20
N ARG A 108 7.42 2.13 -14.22
CA ARG A 108 8.54 2.91 -13.65
C ARG A 108 8.46 2.97 -12.12
N ASP A 109 7.25 3.17 -11.61
CA ASP A 109 6.95 3.09 -10.18
C ASP A 109 6.16 1.81 -9.88
N ALA A 110 6.65 1.02 -8.93
CA ALA A 110 5.99 -0.18 -8.42
C ALA A 110 5.35 0.16 -7.08
N TYR A 111 4.06 -0.09 -6.97
CA TYR A 111 3.29 0.04 -5.75
C TYR A 111 2.72 -1.31 -5.39
N SER A 112 3.00 -1.77 -4.17
CA SER A 112 2.42 -2.99 -3.65
C SER A 112 2.00 -2.84 -2.19
N ALA A 113 1.02 -3.65 -1.79
CA ALA A 113 0.66 -3.78 -0.40
C ALA A 113 0.25 -5.21 -0.07
N LYS A 114 0.51 -5.63 1.16
CA LYS A 114 0.02 -6.89 1.74
C LYS A 114 -0.63 -6.59 3.07
N ILE A 115 -1.90 -6.97 3.19
CA ILE A 115 -2.74 -6.76 4.37
C ILE A 115 -3.00 -8.13 4.97
N ASP A 116 -2.49 -8.35 6.17
CA ASP A 116 -2.67 -9.58 6.93
C ASP A 116 -3.68 -9.33 8.05
N THR A 117 -4.91 -9.75 7.81
CA THR A 117 -6.03 -9.62 8.75
C THR A 117 -5.93 -10.56 9.94
N VAL A 118 -5.10 -11.61 9.87
CA VAL A 118 -4.88 -12.56 10.97
C VAL A 118 -3.87 -11.99 11.96
N ASN A 119 -2.76 -11.46 11.46
CA ASN A 119 -1.71 -10.86 12.29
C ASN A 119 -1.91 -9.36 12.57
N LEU A 120 -2.97 -8.76 12.00
CA LEU A 120 -3.31 -7.34 12.10
C LEU A 120 -2.18 -6.41 11.64
N THR A 121 -1.48 -6.79 10.57
CA THR A 121 -0.40 -6.00 9.97
C THR A 121 -0.73 -5.58 8.56
N ALA A 122 -0.18 -4.43 8.16
CA ALA A 122 -0.26 -3.93 6.80
C ALA A 122 1.12 -3.46 6.36
N LYS A 123 1.59 -3.97 5.23
CA LYS A 123 2.85 -3.59 4.62
C LYS A 123 2.58 -2.94 3.28
N PHE A 124 3.23 -1.81 3.03
CA PHE A 124 3.16 -1.03 1.81
C PHE A 124 4.57 -0.81 1.29
N ASN A 125 4.73 -0.91 -0.02
CA ASN A 125 6.00 -0.72 -0.69
C ASN A 125 5.81 0.14 -1.94
N GLU A 126 6.71 1.08 -2.13
CA GLU A 126 6.93 1.79 -3.37
C GLU A 126 8.39 1.61 -3.79
N SER A 127 8.63 1.25 -5.04
CA SER A 127 9.97 1.24 -5.63
C SER A 127 9.99 1.97 -6.96
N HIS A 128 11.07 2.70 -7.22
CA HIS A 128 11.33 3.40 -8.47
C HIS A 128 12.63 2.88 -9.08
N ASP A 129 12.56 2.53 -10.36
CA ASP A 129 13.67 2.12 -11.22
C ASP A 129 13.76 3.05 -12.45
#